data_AF-A0ABD0RF69-F1
#
_entry.id   AF-A0ABD0RF69-F1
#
_cell.length_a   1.000
_cell.length_b   1.000
_cell.length_c   1.000
_cell.angle_alpha   90.00
_cell.angle_beta   90.00
_cell.angle_gamma   90.00
#
_symmetry.space_group_name_H-M   'P 1'
#
loop_
_entity.id
_entity.type
_entity.pdbx_description
1 polymer ?
#
loop_
_entity_poly.entity_id
_entity_poly.type
_entity_poly.pdbx_seq_one_letter_code
_entity_poly.pdbx_strand_id
1 'polypeptide(L)'
;TRDIRPSIHPSARPHIHPPLKPKPGAFHARSEAMLESGGGGGARVLKEGALEKRSDGLLQLWKKKRCVLTEDGLMLHPPKHHHQHHHDTGCKVKELHFANMKTVDCVERKGKYVYFTVVMSEGREIDFRCPQDEGWNAEITLQMVQYKNRQAILAVKSSRQKQQQLLVVSAQKMVRNA
;
A
#
# COMPACT_ATOMS: atom_id res chain seq x y z
N THR A 1 27.11 57.16 -35.71
CA THR A 1 26.60 56.20 -34.70
C THR A 1 26.45 54.85 -35.38
N ARG A 2 27.35 53.90 -35.10
CA ARG A 2 27.28 52.53 -35.66
C ARG A 2 26.77 51.61 -34.55
N ASP A 3 25.58 51.05 -34.74
CA ASP A 3 25.00 50.04 -33.87
C ASP A 3 25.74 48.70 -34.04
N ILE A 4 26.44 48.28 -32.99
CA ILE A 4 27.03 46.95 -32.89
C ILE A 4 26.07 46.11 -32.04
N ARG A 5 25.25 45.27 -32.68
CA ARG A 5 24.54 44.19 -31.98
C ARG A 5 25.45 42.95 -31.91
N PRO A 6 25.71 42.36 -30.73
CA PRO A 6 26.34 41.06 -30.66
C PRO A 6 25.34 39.97 -31.06
N SER A 7 25.74 39.12 -32.00
CA SER A 7 24.99 37.92 -32.39
C SER A 7 25.18 36.85 -31.31
N ILE A 8 24.11 36.49 -30.62
CA ILE A 8 24.12 35.43 -29.59
C ILE A 8 23.80 34.11 -30.29
N HIS A 9 24.80 33.23 -30.43
CA HIS A 9 24.58 31.85 -30.84
C HIS A 9 23.85 31.07 -29.74
N PRO A 10 22.85 30.23 -30.07
CA PRO A 10 22.21 29.37 -29.09
C PRO A 10 23.16 28.22 -28.70
N SER A 11 23.58 28.21 -27.43
CA SER A 11 24.27 27.10 -26.80
C SER A 11 23.39 25.84 -26.87
N ALA A 12 23.95 24.75 -27.42
CA ALA A 12 23.32 23.44 -27.46
C ALA A 12 22.95 22.97 -26.04
N ARG A 13 21.69 22.59 -25.82
CA ARG A 13 21.25 21.91 -24.59
C ARG A 13 21.79 20.48 -24.59
N PRO A 14 22.35 19.96 -23.48
CA PRO A 14 22.65 18.55 -23.39
C PRO A 14 21.35 17.74 -23.37
N HIS A 15 21.26 16.73 -24.22
CA HIS A 15 20.20 15.73 -24.19
C HIS A 15 20.35 14.88 -22.92
N ILE A 16 19.48 15.10 -21.95
CA ILE A 16 19.36 14.25 -20.77
C ILE A 16 18.46 13.07 -21.16
N HIS A 17 19.03 11.87 -21.19
CA HIS A 17 18.25 10.64 -21.34
C HIS A 17 17.25 10.51 -20.18
N PRO A 18 15.98 10.13 -20.44
CA PRO A 18 15.04 9.84 -19.36
C PRO A 18 15.55 8.64 -18.54
N PRO A 19 15.38 8.65 -17.21
CA PRO A 19 15.75 7.51 -16.38
C PRO A 19 14.91 6.30 -16.81
N LEU A 20 15.58 5.16 -17.00
CA LEU A 20 14.95 3.89 -17.32
C LEU A 20 13.84 3.60 -16.31
N LYS A 21 12.61 3.43 -16.80
CA LYS A 21 11.47 3.04 -15.96
C LYS A 21 11.79 1.68 -15.32
N PRO A 22 11.71 1.54 -13.99
CA PRO A 22 11.89 0.23 -13.36
C PRO A 22 10.81 -0.73 -13.83
N LYS A 23 11.21 -1.99 -14.11
CA LYS A 23 10.29 -3.05 -14.52
C LYS A 23 9.20 -3.26 -13.45
N PRO A 24 7.93 -3.46 -13.84
CA PRO A 24 6.87 -3.84 -12.89
C PRO A 24 7.27 -5.16 -12.21
N GLY A 25 7.24 -5.21 -10.88
CA GLY A 25 7.52 -6.42 -10.10
C GLY A 25 8.84 -6.44 -9.32
N ALA A 26 9.83 -5.61 -9.67
CA ALA A 26 11.12 -5.59 -8.95
C ALA A 26 11.03 -5.01 -7.52
N PHE A 27 10.00 -4.21 -7.24
CA PHE A 27 9.73 -3.69 -5.90
C PHE A 27 9.10 -4.73 -4.96
N HIS A 28 8.29 -5.66 -5.49
CA HIS A 28 7.56 -6.65 -4.69
C HIS A 28 8.49 -7.75 -4.13
N ALA A 29 9.42 -8.25 -4.94
CA ALA A 29 10.33 -9.33 -4.52
C ALA A 29 11.32 -8.91 -3.41
N ARG A 30 11.62 -7.60 -3.31
CA ARG A 30 12.55 -7.08 -2.28
C ARG A 30 11.89 -6.78 -0.95
N SER A 31 10.58 -6.52 -0.92
CA SER A 31 9.82 -6.35 0.32
C SER A 31 9.60 -7.67 1.05
N GLU A 32 9.46 -8.79 0.33
CA GLU A 32 9.24 -10.11 0.94
C GLU A 32 10.46 -10.59 1.75
N ALA A 33 11.68 -10.37 1.24
CA ALA A 33 12.90 -10.86 1.89
C ALA A 33 13.32 -10.11 3.19
N MET A 34 12.68 -8.98 3.53
CA MET A 34 12.99 -8.22 4.75
C MET A 34 12.03 -8.48 5.91
N LEU A 35 10.95 -9.25 5.71
CA LEU A 35 9.91 -9.48 6.73
C LEU A 35 10.15 -10.75 7.57
N GLU A 36 11.13 -11.59 7.23
CA GLU A 36 11.33 -12.89 7.89
C GLU A 36 12.22 -12.87 9.15
N SER A 37 12.59 -11.69 9.69
CA SER A 37 13.37 -11.64 10.94
C SER A 37 12.95 -10.47 11.82
N GLY A 38 11.91 -10.70 12.62
CA GLY A 38 11.54 -9.75 13.67
C GLY A 38 10.24 -10.07 14.39
N GLY A 39 10.28 -10.99 15.35
CA GLY A 39 9.51 -10.93 16.60
C GLY A 39 7.99 -11.13 16.53
N GLY A 40 7.52 -12.24 17.11
CA GLY A 40 6.12 -12.44 17.42
C GLY A 40 5.56 -11.34 18.34
N GLY A 41 4.69 -10.51 17.79
CA GLY A 41 3.82 -9.60 18.53
C GLY A 41 2.53 -9.48 17.73
N GLY A 42 1.40 -9.86 18.34
CA GLY A 42 0.11 -9.76 17.66
C GLY A 42 -0.10 -8.34 17.11
N ALA A 43 -0.50 -8.24 15.83
CA ALA A 43 -0.67 -6.97 15.16
C ALA A 43 -1.58 -6.05 15.99
N ARG A 44 -1.09 -4.86 16.35
CA ARG A 44 -1.82 -3.90 17.18
C ARG A 44 -3.15 -3.56 16.51
N VAL A 45 -4.24 -3.74 17.25
CA VAL A 45 -5.59 -3.37 16.79
C VAL A 45 -5.76 -1.86 16.92
N LEU A 46 -6.07 -1.20 15.80
CA LEU A 46 -6.29 0.24 15.71
C LEU A 46 -7.78 0.59 15.73
N LYS A 47 -8.61 -0.28 15.13
CA LYS A 47 -10.07 -0.22 15.20
C LYS A 47 -10.65 -1.62 15.05
N GLU A 48 -11.70 -1.91 15.81
CA GLU A 48 -12.54 -3.09 15.59
C GLU A 48 -14.00 -2.67 15.52
N GLY A 49 -14.78 -3.34 14.68
CA GLY A 49 -16.22 -3.09 14.59
C GLY A 49 -16.86 -3.79 13.42
N ALA A 50 -18.01 -3.28 12.99
CA ALA A 50 -18.78 -3.85 11.90
C ALA A 50 -18.61 -3.06 10.60
N LEU A 51 -18.38 -3.78 9.51
CA LEU A 51 -18.36 -3.23 8.15
C LEU A 51 -19.15 -4.16 7.22
N GLU A 52 -19.92 -3.60 6.30
CA GLU A 52 -20.70 -4.39 5.35
C GLU A 52 -19.94 -4.49 4.03
N LYS A 53 -19.65 -5.72 3.58
CA LYS A 53 -18.99 -6.00 2.30
C LYS A 53 -20.03 -6.42 1.27
N ARG A 54 -19.96 -5.90 0.04
CA ARG A 54 -20.76 -6.38 -1.09
C ARG A 54 -20.31 -7.78 -1.53
N SER A 55 -21.23 -8.71 -1.74
CA SER A 55 -20.92 -10.01 -2.33
C SER A 55 -20.76 -9.89 -3.84
N ASP A 56 -19.89 -10.72 -4.40
CA ASP A 56 -19.67 -10.92 -5.84
C ASP A 56 -20.73 -11.80 -6.53
N GLY A 57 -21.61 -12.46 -5.76
CA GLY A 57 -22.68 -13.29 -6.30
C GLY A 57 -23.82 -12.52 -6.99
N LEU A 58 -24.72 -13.27 -7.62
CA LEU A 58 -25.84 -12.76 -8.44
C LEU A 58 -26.69 -11.68 -7.74
N LEU A 59 -26.92 -11.81 -6.43
CA LEU A 59 -27.77 -10.91 -5.66
C LEU A 59 -27.05 -9.66 -5.12
N GLN A 60 -25.72 -9.55 -5.25
CA GLN A 60 -24.94 -8.37 -4.86
C GLN A 60 -25.28 -7.82 -3.45
N LEU A 61 -25.47 -8.72 -2.49
CA LEU A 61 -25.92 -8.40 -1.13
C LEU A 61 -24.80 -7.81 -0.27
N TRP A 62 -25.18 -6.91 0.65
CA TRP A 62 -24.30 -6.39 1.69
C TRP A 62 -24.28 -7.34 2.89
N LYS A 63 -23.10 -7.89 3.22
CA LYS A 63 -22.91 -8.82 4.33
C LYS A 63 -22.09 -8.17 5.44
N LYS A 64 -22.65 -8.09 6.64
CA LYS A 64 -21.96 -7.60 7.84
C LYS A 64 -20.79 -8.52 8.19
N LYS A 65 -19.61 -7.93 8.40
CA LYS A 65 -18.38 -8.60 8.82
C LYS A 65 -17.87 -7.94 10.09
N ARG A 66 -17.31 -8.74 11.01
CA ARG A 66 -16.50 -8.19 12.09
C ARG A 66 -15.12 -7.88 11.50
N CYS A 67 -14.73 -6.63 11.57
CA CYS A 67 -13.52 -6.13 10.93
C CYS A 67 -12.55 -5.61 11.97
N VAL A 68 -11.27 -5.88 11.75
CA VAL A 68 -10.18 -5.43 12.61
C VAL A 68 -9.15 -4.73 11.72
N LEU A 69 -8.96 -3.44 11.97
CA LEU A 69 -7.93 -2.62 11.34
C LEU A 69 -6.66 -2.71 12.17
N THR A 70 -5.55 -3.04 11.53
CA THR A 70 -4.22 -3.10 12.14
C THR A 70 -3.27 -2.15 11.42
N GLU A 71 -2.01 -2.13 11.85
CA GLU A 71 -0.97 -1.34 11.18
C GLU A 71 -0.63 -1.83 9.77
N ASP A 72 -0.96 -3.09 9.46
CA ASP A 72 -0.56 -3.78 8.23
C ASP A 72 -1.72 -4.10 7.29
N GLY A 73 -2.97 -4.03 7.78
CA GLY A 73 -4.12 -4.28 6.92
C GLY A 73 -5.48 -4.28 7.63
N LEU A 74 -6.47 -4.79 6.89
CA LEU A 74 -7.85 -4.97 7.34
C LEU A 74 -8.20 -6.46 7.34
N MET A 75 -8.52 -7.01 8.50
CA MET A 75 -8.98 -8.38 8.66
C MET A 75 -10.51 -8.45 8.64
N LEU A 76 -11.06 -9.33 7.80
CA LEU A 76 -12.50 -9.58 7.70
C LEU A 76 -12.82 -10.95 8.30
N HIS A 77 -13.43 -10.96 9.48
CA HIS A 77 -13.86 -12.20 10.12
C HIS A 77 -15.27 -12.60 9.68
N PRO A 78 -15.54 -13.91 9.58
CA PRO A 78 -16.89 -14.40 9.39
C PRO A 78 -17.79 -13.95 10.55
N PRO A 79 -19.12 -13.83 10.32
CA PRO A 79 -20.08 -13.67 11.40
C PRO A 79 -19.94 -14.83 12.40
N LYS A 80 -20.02 -14.54 13.70
CA LYS A 80 -20.06 -15.59 14.73
C LYS A 80 -21.44 -16.26 14.67
N HIS A 81 -21.60 -17.31 13.88
CA HIS A 81 -22.81 -18.15 13.97
C HIS A 81 -22.51 -19.35 14.88
N HIS A 82 -23.22 -19.39 16.00
CA HIS A 82 -23.54 -20.64 16.67
C HIS A 82 -24.35 -21.51 15.68
N HIS A 83 -23.99 -22.80 15.62
CA HIS A 83 -24.68 -23.91 14.93
C HIS A 83 -24.15 -24.24 13.53
N GLN A 84 -23.26 -25.22 13.58
CA GLN A 84 -22.97 -26.27 12.61
C GLN A 84 -24.20 -26.69 11.77
N HIS A 85 -24.37 -26.17 10.56
CA HIS A 85 -24.99 -26.93 9.47
C HIS A 85 -24.38 -26.53 8.13
N HIS A 86 -23.91 -27.54 7.41
CA HIS A 86 -23.32 -27.52 6.09
C HIS A 86 -24.25 -26.81 5.08
N HIS A 87 -23.77 -25.76 4.42
CA HIS A 87 -23.51 -25.74 2.98
C HIS A 87 -22.80 -24.44 2.60
N ASP A 88 -21.54 -24.63 2.23
CA ASP A 88 -20.68 -23.80 1.39
C ASP A 88 -19.94 -22.55 1.94
N THR A 89 -18.62 -22.64 1.76
CA THR A 89 -17.53 -21.69 2.00
C THR A 89 -17.18 -21.37 3.46
N GLY A 90 -16.34 -22.23 4.05
CA GLY A 90 -15.52 -21.94 5.23
C GLY A 90 -14.66 -20.69 5.00
N CYS A 91 -15.25 -19.52 5.23
CA CYS A 91 -14.65 -18.23 5.01
C CYS A 91 -13.61 -18.01 6.12
N LYS A 92 -12.41 -18.57 5.89
CA LYS A 92 -11.18 -18.23 6.61
C LYS A 92 -11.09 -16.70 6.69
N VAL A 93 -10.56 -16.20 7.80
CA VAL A 93 -10.31 -14.77 7.97
C VAL A 93 -9.63 -14.25 6.71
N LYS A 94 -10.26 -13.28 6.03
CA LYS A 94 -9.69 -12.69 4.82
C LYS A 94 -8.96 -11.42 5.21
N GLU A 95 -7.66 -11.43 5.02
CA GLU A 95 -6.82 -10.28 5.27
C GLU A 95 -6.62 -9.48 3.98
N LEU A 96 -6.78 -8.18 4.08
CA LEU A 96 -6.46 -7.23 3.04
C LEU A 96 -5.23 -6.45 3.51
N HIS A 97 -4.05 -6.86 3.06
CA HIS A 97 -2.80 -6.20 3.43
C HIS A 97 -2.63 -4.86 2.70
N PHE A 98 -2.14 -3.85 3.41
CA PHE A 98 -1.82 -2.54 2.82
C PHE A 98 -0.73 -2.62 1.76
N ALA A 99 0.17 -3.60 1.85
CA ALA A 99 1.14 -3.91 0.80
C ALA A 99 0.48 -4.19 -0.57
N ASN A 100 -0.73 -4.75 -0.53
CA ASN A 100 -1.49 -5.17 -1.71
C ASN A 100 -2.66 -4.23 -2.01
N MET A 101 -2.84 -3.14 -1.26
CA MET A 101 -3.88 -2.14 -1.55
C MET A 101 -3.33 -1.02 -2.42
N LYS A 102 -4.01 -0.72 -3.51
CA LYS A 102 -3.71 0.41 -4.38
C LYS A 102 -4.32 1.69 -3.83
N THR A 103 -5.63 1.72 -3.63
CA THR A 103 -6.39 2.88 -3.16
C THR A 103 -7.64 2.48 -2.36
N VAL A 104 -8.19 3.45 -1.63
CA VAL A 104 -9.50 3.38 -0.98
C VAL A 104 -10.29 4.58 -1.50
N ASP A 105 -11.28 4.33 -2.34
CA ASP A 105 -12.02 5.38 -3.03
C ASP A 105 -13.38 5.58 -2.36
N CYS A 106 -13.66 6.79 -1.88
CA CYS A 106 -14.99 7.15 -1.39
C CYS A 106 -15.91 7.41 -2.59
N VAL A 107 -16.93 6.58 -2.76
CA VAL A 107 -17.78 6.60 -3.95
C VAL A 107 -19.01 7.47 -3.74
N GLU A 108 -19.73 7.28 -2.63
CA GLU A 108 -21.01 7.96 -2.40
C GLU A 108 -21.27 8.14 -0.91
N ARG A 109 -21.96 9.23 -0.55
CA ARG A 109 -22.57 9.43 0.76
C ARG A 109 -24.07 9.58 0.55
N LYS A 110 -24.84 8.59 0.99
CA LYS A 110 -26.29 8.56 0.77
C LYS A 110 -27.02 8.11 2.03
N GLY A 111 -27.94 8.94 2.48
CA GLY A 111 -28.64 8.73 3.74
C GLY A 111 -27.64 8.57 4.88
N LYS A 112 -27.79 7.49 5.66
CA LYS A 112 -26.91 7.21 6.80
C LYS A 112 -25.60 6.48 6.43
N TYR A 113 -25.38 6.13 5.16
CA TYR A 113 -24.27 5.29 4.75
C TYR A 113 -23.23 6.02 3.91
N VAL A 114 -21.96 5.66 4.13
CA VAL A 114 -20.83 5.95 3.24
C VAL A 114 -20.50 4.67 2.48
N TYR A 115 -20.33 4.80 1.17
CA TYR A 115 -19.94 3.73 0.26
C TYR A 115 -18.52 3.98 -0.23
N PHE A 116 -17.69 2.94 -0.20
CA PHE A 116 -16.31 3.03 -0.63
C PHE A 116 -15.80 1.71 -1.20
N THR A 117 -14.77 1.81 -2.04
CA THR A 117 -14.17 0.65 -2.71
C THR A 117 -12.70 0.56 -2.36
N VAL A 118 -12.26 -0.63 -1.95
CA VAL A 118 -10.84 -0.94 -1.80
C VAL A 118 -10.38 -1.60 -3.09
N VAL A 119 -9.43 -0.96 -3.77
CA VAL A 119 -8.81 -1.47 -4.99
C VAL A 119 -7.50 -2.14 -4.63
N MET A 120 -7.37 -3.42 -4.96
CA MET A 120 -6.15 -4.21 -4.74
C MET A 120 -5.15 -4.00 -5.89
N SER A 121 -3.88 -4.29 -5.65
CA SER A 121 -2.80 -4.20 -6.65
C SER A 121 -3.02 -5.14 -7.85
N GLU A 122 -3.66 -6.28 -7.62
CA GLU A 122 -4.08 -7.26 -8.64
C GLU A 122 -5.30 -6.80 -9.47
N GLY A 123 -5.82 -5.60 -9.24
CA GLY A 123 -7.00 -5.07 -9.93
C GLY A 123 -8.34 -5.53 -9.36
N ARG A 124 -8.34 -6.39 -8.33
CA ARG A 124 -9.56 -6.77 -7.61
C ARG A 124 -10.14 -5.58 -6.85
N GLU A 125 -11.42 -5.30 -7.03
CA GLU A 125 -12.16 -4.29 -6.29
C GLU A 125 -13.07 -4.92 -5.24
N ILE A 126 -13.20 -4.26 -4.09
CA ILE A 126 -14.01 -4.74 -2.98
C ILE A 126 -14.83 -3.58 -2.43
N ASP A 127 -16.14 -3.66 -2.59
CA ASP A 127 -17.03 -2.62 -2.11
C ASP A 127 -17.45 -2.86 -0.66
N PHE A 128 -17.45 -1.76 0.07
CA PHE A 128 -17.88 -1.68 1.44
C PHE A 128 -18.87 -0.55 1.65
N ARG A 129 -19.68 -0.69 2.69
CA ARG A 129 -20.43 0.43 3.26
C ARG A 129 -20.46 0.35 4.78
N CYS A 130 -20.56 1.52 5.41
CA CYS A 130 -20.75 1.66 6.85
C CYS A 130 -21.64 2.86 7.16
N PRO A 131 -22.22 2.94 8.38
CA PRO A 131 -22.75 4.18 8.91
C PRO A 131 -21.72 5.32 8.81
N GLN A 132 -22.19 6.54 8.56
CA GLN A 132 -21.30 7.68 8.31
C GLN A 132 -20.42 8.07 9.50
N ASP A 133 -20.96 7.94 10.70
CA ASP A 133 -20.31 8.23 11.98
C ASP A 133 -19.22 7.20 12.35
N GLU A 134 -19.20 6.03 11.71
CA GLU A 134 -18.18 5.01 11.96
C GLU A 134 -16.82 5.34 11.34
N GLY A 135 -16.75 6.18 10.31
CA GLY A 135 -15.48 6.71 9.76
C GLY A 135 -14.53 5.68 9.12
N TRP A 136 -14.97 4.43 8.86
CA TRP A 136 -14.10 3.34 8.38
C TRP A 136 -13.22 3.70 7.18
N ASN A 137 -13.80 4.35 6.16
CA ASN A 137 -13.04 4.70 4.95
C ASN A 137 -11.87 5.65 5.25
N ALA A 138 -12.08 6.63 6.15
CA ALA A 138 -11.05 7.59 6.52
C ALA A 138 -9.94 6.91 7.32
N GLU A 139 -10.29 6.04 8.27
CA GLU A 139 -9.32 5.32 9.09
C GLU A 139 -8.49 4.33 8.28
N ILE A 140 -9.12 3.55 7.39
CA ILE A 140 -8.40 2.64 6.49
C ILE A 140 -7.45 3.43 5.59
N THR A 141 -7.91 4.56 5.05
CA THR A 141 -7.08 5.43 4.20
C THR A 141 -5.87 5.96 4.95
N LEU A 142 -6.08 6.49 6.17
CA LEU A 142 -5.01 7.03 7.00
C LEU A 142 -3.96 5.94 7.32
N GLN A 143 -4.40 4.75 7.71
CA GLN A 143 -3.48 3.66 8.04
C GLN A 143 -2.73 3.13 6.83
N MET A 144 -3.37 3.02 5.66
CA MET A 144 -2.71 2.66 4.41
C MET A 144 -1.62 3.68 4.04
N VAL A 145 -1.90 4.98 4.18
CA VAL A 145 -0.91 6.04 3.89
C VAL A 145 0.26 5.96 4.87
N GLN A 146 -0.02 5.79 6.16
CA GLN A 146 1.03 5.63 7.18
C GLN A 146 1.91 4.41 6.89
N TYR A 147 1.32 3.26 6.55
CA TYR A 147 2.04 2.07 6.15
C TYR A 147 2.97 2.33 4.97
N LYS A 148 2.45 2.90 3.87
CA LYS A 148 3.25 3.19 2.66
C LYS A 148 4.37 4.18 2.94
N ASN A 149 4.14 5.18 3.79
CA ASN A 149 5.17 6.12 4.21
C ASN A 149 6.29 5.43 5.03
N ARG A 150 5.94 4.54 5.96
CA ARG A 150 6.93 3.75 6.71
C ARG A 150 7.80 2.91 5.75
N GLN A 151 7.17 2.23 4.79
CA GLN A 151 7.89 1.43 3.80
C GLN A 151 8.82 2.28 2.92
N ALA A 152 8.36 3.45 2.46
CA ALA A 152 9.19 4.37 1.68
C ALA A 152 10.43 4.84 2.46
N ILE A 153 10.26 5.22 3.73
CA ILE A 153 11.38 5.64 4.60
C ILE A 153 12.38 4.50 4.77
N LEU A 154 11.92 3.28 5.05
CA LEU A 154 12.78 2.11 5.22
C LEU A 154 13.56 1.80 3.93
N ALA A 155 12.90 1.84 2.78
CA ALA A 155 13.55 1.63 1.49
C ALA A 155 14.65 2.67 1.20
N VAL A 156 14.41 3.94 1.54
CA VAL A 156 15.40 5.02 1.38
C VAL A 156 16.59 4.81 2.32
N LYS A 157 16.35 4.51 3.60
CA LYS A 157 17.40 4.26 4.59
C LYS A 157 18.28 3.07 4.18
N SER A 158 17.65 1.95 3.80
CA SER A 158 18.35 0.75 3.32
C SER A 158 19.22 1.03 2.10
N SER A 159 18.70 1.81 1.14
CA SER A 159 19.43 2.17 -0.09
C SER A 159 20.66 3.03 0.22
N ARG A 160 20.54 4.01 1.11
CA ARG A 160 21.66 4.85 1.56
C ARG A 160 22.73 4.04 2.29
N GLN A 161 22.32 3.15 3.20
CA GLN A 161 23.23 2.27 3.93
C GLN A 161 24.03 1.37 2.98
N LYS A 162 23.36 0.76 2.00
CA LYS A 162 24.01 -0.06 0.98
C LYS A 162 25.03 0.73 0.17
N GLN A 163 24.70 1.97 -0.23
CA GLN A 163 25.62 2.83 -0.98
C GLN A 163 26.85 3.22 -0.16
N GLN A 164 26.68 3.58 1.12
CA GLN A 164 27.79 3.87 2.02
C GLN A 164 28.69 2.64 2.21
N GLN A 165 28.11 1.45 2.40
CA GLN A 165 28.89 0.23 2.55
C GLN A 165 29.70 -0.12 1.29
N LEU A 166 29.13 0.09 0.11
CA LEU A 166 29.85 -0.08 -1.16
C LEU A 166 31.02 0.90 -1.31
N LEU A 167 30.85 2.17 -0.89
CA LEU A 167 31.92 3.16 -0.89
C LEU A 167 33.05 2.78 0.08
N VAL A 168 32.70 2.33 1.29
CA VAL A 168 33.68 1.85 2.28
C VAL A 168 34.46 0.64 1.76
N VAL A 169 33.76 -0.36 1.19
CA VAL A 169 34.40 -1.55 0.62
C VAL A 169 35.29 -1.19 -0.58
N SER A 170 34.86 -0.25 -1.42
CA SER A 170 35.66 0.24 -2.55
C SER A 170 36.92 0.96 -2.08
N ALA A 171 36.81 1.86 -1.10
CA ALA A 171 37.96 2.56 -0.51
C ALA A 171 38.97 1.57 0.11
N GLN A 172 38.49 0.58 0.86
CA GLN A 172 39.34 -0.47 1.44
C GLN A 172 40.06 -1.34 0.41
N LYS A 173 39.49 -1.52 -0.79
CA LYS A 173 40.17 -2.22 -1.88
C LYS A 173 41.28 -1.37 -2.51
N MET A 174 41.05 -0.07 -2.68
CA MET A 174 42.07 0.84 -3.20
C MET A 174 43.28 0.93 -2.28
N VAL A 175 43.07 1.01 -0.96
CA VAL A 175 44.17 1.04 0.03
C VAL A 175 44.96 -0.27 0.06
N ARG A 176 44.33 -1.42 -0.14
CA ARG A 176 45.01 -2.74 -0.13
C ARG A 176 45.83 -3.04 -1.38
N ASN A 177 45.53 -2.36 -2.49
CA ASN A 177 46.19 -2.58 -3.77
C ASN A 177 47.26 -1.51 -4.07
N ALA A 178 47.52 -0.61 -3.12
CA ALA A 178 48.60 0.38 -3.15
C ALA A 178 49.76 -0.12 -2.30
#